data_AF-A0A2G9NR47-F1
#
_entry.id   AF-A0A2G9NR47-F1
#
_cell.length_a   1.000
_cell.length_b   1.000
_cell.length_c   1.000
_cell.angle_alpha   90.00
_cell.angle_beta   90.00
_cell.angle_gamma   90.00
#
_symmetry.space_group_name_H-M   'P 1'
#
loop_
_entity.id
_entity.type
_entity.pdbx_description
1 polymer ?
#
loop_
_entity_poly.entity_id
_entity_poly.type
_entity_poly.pdbx_seq_one_letter_code
_entity_poly.pdbx_strand_id
1 'polypeptide(L)'
;MANTKKKDILEKAEEFVESAVKEVAKEIKSVAKKVSKAVSEVAEIESDKLSKHSSKKPKESAESSDKKAKIAKLLEKAKLLEGSVKDEGSVDLKKKLKSEDEEKVDTLVPMEDYLKSSIHLGTRVITPDMRRFVYRRRADGLAVFNTSLLDDKIREGAEYLAKYSPEKIILACKREAGWKAASKFAEITGVRVFLKKYPAGILTNTNLENFTETDLVFICDPWIDKNALEDANRIGIDVLSICDTNNFTKGIDKIIPGNNKSTKSIGMIFYLLTKLYVEARGLKKDIPPIQEFVDGWDELQPPK
;
A
#
# COMPACT_ATOMS: atom_id res chain seq x y z
N MET A 1 -3.14 -3.42 -51.18
CA MET A 1 -2.66 -4.69 -50.57
C MET A 1 -2.44 -4.63 -49.05
N ALA A 2 -2.37 -3.45 -48.41
CA ALA A 2 -2.17 -3.34 -46.95
C ALA A 2 -3.45 -3.48 -46.10
N ASN A 3 -4.63 -3.19 -46.65
CA ASN A 3 -5.90 -3.29 -45.92
C ASN A 3 -6.45 -4.72 -45.78
N THR A 4 -6.06 -5.65 -46.65
CA THR A 4 -6.47 -7.06 -46.58
C THR A 4 -5.71 -7.79 -45.47
N LYS A 5 -4.39 -7.61 -45.38
CA LYS A 5 -3.55 -8.22 -44.32
C LYS A 5 -3.96 -7.80 -42.91
N LYS A 6 -4.44 -6.57 -42.71
CA LYS A 6 -4.86 -6.06 -41.39
C LYS A 6 -6.22 -6.63 -40.95
N LYS A 7 -7.08 -6.96 -41.90
CA LYS A 7 -8.37 -7.65 -41.67
C LYS A 7 -8.15 -9.11 -41.31
N ASP A 8 -7.29 -9.81 -42.05
CA ASP A 8 -6.96 -11.22 -41.80
C ASP A 8 -6.29 -11.45 -40.42
N ILE A 9 -5.52 -10.48 -39.91
CA ILE A 9 -4.90 -10.55 -38.57
C ILE A 9 -5.94 -10.31 -37.47
N LEU A 10 -6.94 -9.46 -37.72
CA LEU A 10 -8.00 -9.16 -36.77
C LEU A 10 -8.95 -10.36 -36.62
N GLU A 11 -9.30 -11.00 -37.75
CA GLU A 11 -10.17 -12.17 -37.80
C GLU A 11 -9.51 -13.39 -37.13
N LYS A 12 -8.20 -13.59 -37.33
CA LYS A 12 -7.42 -14.60 -36.60
C LYS A 12 -7.30 -14.32 -35.10
N ALA A 13 -7.25 -13.05 -34.70
CA ALA A 13 -7.23 -12.68 -33.29
C ALA A 13 -8.60 -12.92 -32.63
N GLU A 14 -9.70 -12.68 -33.36
CA GLU A 14 -11.06 -12.94 -32.91
C GLU A 14 -11.33 -14.45 -32.77
N GLU A 15 -10.92 -15.27 -33.74
CA GLU A 15 -11.00 -16.74 -33.62
C GLU A 15 -10.17 -17.27 -32.45
N PHE A 16 -8.97 -16.73 -32.21
CA PHE A 16 -8.12 -17.14 -31.10
C PHE A 16 -8.75 -16.78 -29.74
N VAL A 17 -9.29 -15.57 -29.60
CA VAL A 17 -10.00 -15.15 -28.37
C VAL A 17 -11.25 -15.99 -28.15
N GLU A 18 -12.02 -16.30 -29.19
CA GLU A 18 -13.22 -17.13 -29.07
C GLU A 18 -12.87 -18.57 -28.68
N SER A 19 -11.75 -19.10 -29.19
CA SER A 19 -11.24 -20.41 -28.80
C SER A 19 -10.79 -20.45 -27.33
N ALA A 20 -10.08 -19.41 -26.86
CA ALA A 20 -9.64 -19.29 -25.47
C ALA A 20 -10.81 -19.14 -24.50
N VAL A 21 -11.84 -18.36 -24.87
CA VAL A 21 -13.07 -18.20 -24.08
C VAL A 21 -13.84 -19.52 -23.98
N LYS A 22 -13.92 -20.30 -25.06
CA LYS A 22 -14.54 -21.64 -25.04
C LYS A 22 -13.76 -22.61 -24.15
N GLU A 23 -12.44 -22.52 -24.13
CA GLU A 23 -11.58 -23.36 -23.29
C GLU A 23 -11.74 -23.03 -21.80
N VAL A 24 -11.72 -21.74 -21.43
CA VAL A 24 -11.98 -21.26 -20.06
C VAL A 24 -13.40 -21.63 -19.59
N ALA A 25 -14.41 -21.51 -20.47
CA ALA A 25 -15.78 -21.93 -20.14
C ALA A 25 -15.89 -23.45 -19.90
N LYS A 26 -15.08 -24.24 -20.60
CA LYS A 26 -15.01 -25.70 -20.41
C LYS A 26 -14.31 -26.05 -19.09
N GLU A 27 -13.26 -25.31 -18.72
CA GLU A 27 -12.63 -25.43 -17.41
C GLU A 27 -13.58 -25.06 -16.27
N ILE A 28 -14.28 -23.93 -16.37
CA ILE A 28 -15.27 -23.50 -15.36
C ILE A 28 -16.39 -24.53 -15.21
N LYS A 29 -16.91 -25.10 -16.31
CA LYS A 29 -17.89 -26.22 -16.25
C LYS A 29 -17.31 -27.48 -15.61
N SER A 30 -16.04 -27.79 -15.87
CA SER A 30 -15.37 -28.93 -15.25
C SER A 30 -15.20 -28.73 -13.73
N VAL A 31 -14.86 -27.51 -13.32
CA VAL A 31 -14.71 -27.12 -11.91
C VAL A 31 -16.08 -27.14 -11.23
N ALA A 32 -17.12 -26.59 -11.86
CA ALA A 32 -18.49 -26.66 -11.35
C ALA A 32 -18.98 -28.10 -11.18
N LYS A 33 -18.63 -29.01 -12.11
CA LYS A 33 -18.96 -30.45 -12.01
C LYS A 33 -18.15 -31.17 -10.92
N LYS A 34 -16.90 -30.78 -10.70
CA LYS A 34 -16.07 -31.28 -9.59
C LYS A 34 -16.61 -30.78 -8.24
N VAL A 35 -17.02 -29.52 -8.16
CA VAL A 35 -17.63 -28.92 -6.97
C VAL A 35 -18.99 -29.58 -6.68
N SER A 36 -19.83 -29.81 -7.69
CA SER A 36 -21.11 -30.51 -7.50
C SER A 36 -20.92 -31.95 -7.04
N LYS A 37 -19.89 -32.64 -7.57
CA LYS A 37 -19.55 -34.01 -7.16
C LYS A 37 -19.00 -34.06 -5.72
N ALA A 38 -18.17 -33.09 -5.34
CA ALA A 38 -17.69 -32.97 -3.97
C ALA A 38 -18.84 -32.66 -2.99
N VAL A 39 -19.82 -31.85 -3.41
CA VAL A 39 -21.02 -31.57 -2.61
C VAL A 39 -21.92 -32.80 -2.46
N SER A 40 -22.04 -33.66 -3.47
CA SER A 40 -22.79 -34.92 -3.36
C SER A 40 -22.07 -35.97 -2.51
N GLU A 41 -20.73 -36.08 -2.61
CA GLU A 41 -19.94 -36.99 -1.76
C GLU A 41 -20.02 -36.56 -0.27
N VAL A 42 -20.04 -35.26 0.02
CA VAL A 42 -20.22 -34.75 1.39
C VAL A 42 -21.64 -35.04 1.92
N ALA A 43 -22.66 -35.00 1.06
CA ALA A 43 -24.05 -35.32 1.43
C ALA A 43 -24.25 -36.83 1.70
N GLU A 44 -23.57 -37.71 0.95
CA GLU A 44 -23.61 -39.16 1.20
C GLU A 44 -22.90 -39.53 2.52
N ILE A 45 -21.77 -38.89 2.83
CA ILE A 45 -21.04 -39.07 4.10
C ILE A 45 -21.88 -38.63 5.31
N GLU A 46 -22.76 -37.63 5.18
CA GLU A 46 -23.71 -37.24 6.22
C GLU A 46 -24.87 -38.23 6.39
N SER A 47 -25.31 -38.88 5.31
CA SER A 47 -26.36 -39.91 5.38
C SER A 47 -25.88 -41.22 6.02
N ASP A 48 -24.63 -41.60 5.78
CA ASP A 48 -24.02 -42.80 6.38
C ASP A 48 -23.71 -42.62 7.88
N LYS A 49 -23.43 -41.39 8.32
CA LYS A 49 -23.24 -41.06 9.74
C LYS A 49 -24.54 -41.08 10.55
N LEU A 50 -25.71 -40.99 9.90
CA LEU A 50 -27.02 -41.05 10.58
C LEU A 50 -27.53 -42.48 10.83
N SER A 51 -26.95 -43.51 10.21
CA SER A 51 -27.41 -44.90 10.36
C SER A 51 -26.69 -45.70 11.47
N LYS A 52 -25.62 -45.17 12.08
CA LYS A 52 -24.74 -45.95 12.99
C LYS A 52 -24.54 -45.44 14.42
N HIS A 53 -25.32 -44.47 14.93
CA HIS A 53 -25.21 -44.07 16.35
C HIS A 53 -26.55 -43.70 17.01
N SER A 54 -27.25 -44.71 17.52
CA SER A 54 -28.33 -44.55 18.50
C SER A 54 -27.91 -45.24 19.81
N SER A 55 -27.22 -44.53 20.70
CA SER A 55 -27.39 -44.65 22.17
C SER A 55 -26.42 -43.74 22.95
N LYS A 56 -27.01 -42.88 23.81
CA LYS A 56 -26.46 -42.05 24.91
C LYS A 56 -25.89 -40.63 24.60
N LYS A 57 -26.61 -39.63 25.12
CA LYS A 57 -26.38 -38.16 25.27
C LYS A 57 -25.20 -37.83 26.24
N PRO A 58 -24.72 -36.56 26.43
CA PRO A 58 -25.19 -35.25 25.89
C PRO A 58 -24.08 -34.21 25.47
N LYS A 59 -24.40 -33.30 24.52
CA LYS A 59 -24.23 -31.80 24.59
C LYS A 59 -24.15 -31.14 23.19
N GLU A 60 -24.64 -29.90 23.13
CA GLU A 60 -24.46 -28.84 22.11
C GLU A 60 -25.15 -28.97 20.75
N SER A 61 -25.97 -27.95 20.39
CA SER A 61 -25.89 -27.19 19.13
C SER A 61 -27.18 -26.40 18.83
N ALA A 62 -27.14 -25.09 19.07
CA ALA A 62 -28.05 -24.10 18.49
C ALA A 62 -27.53 -23.57 17.13
N GLU A 63 -26.54 -24.22 16.52
CA GLU A 63 -25.80 -23.74 15.32
C GLU A 63 -26.27 -24.32 13.97
N SER A 64 -27.28 -25.21 13.95
CA SER A 64 -27.66 -25.97 12.75
C SER A 64 -28.64 -25.25 11.82
N SER A 65 -29.31 -24.17 12.25
CA SER A 65 -30.26 -23.39 11.45
C SER A 65 -29.60 -22.27 10.61
N ASP A 66 -28.51 -21.67 11.09
CA ASP A 66 -27.90 -20.48 10.46
C ASP A 66 -27.03 -20.78 9.23
N LYS A 67 -26.46 -21.99 9.15
CA LYS A 67 -25.57 -22.40 8.03
C LYS A 67 -26.37 -22.70 6.76
N LYS A 68 -27.58 -23.27 6.89
CA LYS A 68 -28.49 -23.57 5.77
C LYS A 68 -29.04 -22.29 5.12
N ALA A 69 -29.29 -21.25 5.92
CA ALA A 69 -29.73 -19.94 5.45
C ALA A 69 -28.61 -19.13 4.73
N LYS A 70 -27.35 -19.26 5.15
CA LYS A 70 -26.20 -18.61 4.49
C LYS A 70 -25.89 -19.19 3.12
N ILE A 71 -26.05 -20.51 2.94
CA ILE A 71 -25.82 -21.19 1.65
C ILE A 71 -26.89 -20.82 0.62
N ALA A 72 -28.16 -20.70 1.04
CA ALA A 72 -29.25 -20.25 0.18
C ALA A 72 -29.05 -18.80 -0.31
N LYS A 73 -28.60 -17.89 0.56
CA LYS A 73 -28.28 -16.50 0.19
C LYS A 73 -27.11 -16.38 -0.78
N LEU A 74 -26.10 -17.24 -0.66
CA LEU A 74 -24.95 -17.26 -1.59
C LEU A 74 -25.33 -17.79 -2.98
N LEU A 75 -26.24 -18.77 -3.05
CA LEU A 75 -26.79 -19.29 -4.31
C LEU A 75 -27.68 -18.27 -5.04
N GLU A 76 -28.45 -17.49 -4.31
CA GLU A 76 -29.26 -16.40 -4.87
C GLU A 76 -28.38 -15.26 -5.39
N LYS A 77 -27.34 -14.89 -4.64
CA LYS A 77 -26.34 -13.88 -5.06
C LYS A 77 -25.53 -14.33 -6.28
N ALA A 78 -25.22 -15.63 -6.38
CA ALA A 78 -24.56 -16.22 -7.54
C ALA A 78 -25.46 -16.24 -8.79
N LYS A 79 -26.77 -16.51 -8.64
CA LYS A 79 -27.75 -16.40 -9.74
C LYS A 79 -27.94 -14.96 -10.23
N LEU A 80 -27.89 -13.98 -9.33
CA LEU A 80 -27.95 -12.56 -9.70
C LEU A 80 -26.71 -12.14 -10.51
N LEU A 81 -25.52 -12.58 -10.08
CA LEU A 81 -24.26 -12.37 -10.80
C LEU A 81 -24.22 -13.05 -12.17
N GLU A 82 -24.79 -14.26 -12.31
CA GLU A 82 -24.95 -14.92 -13.61
C GLU A 82 -25.92 -14.18 -14.56
N GLY A 83 -26.92 -13.48 -14.01
CA GLY A 83 -27.83 -12.63 -14.77
C GLY A 83 -27.14 -11.36 -15.28
N SER A 84 -26.37 -10.69 -14.44
CA SER A 84 -25.63 -9.47 -14.80
C SER A 84 -24.52 -9.70 -15.83
N VAL A 85 -24.01 -10.93 -15.95
CA VAL A 85 -22.93 -11.28 -16.91
C VAL A 85 -23.47 -11.56 -18.32
N LYS A 86 -24.78 -11.74 -18.51
CA LYS A 86 -25.37 -12.09 -19.83
C LYS A 86 -25.85 -10.89 -20.66
N ASP A 87 -26.06 -9.71 -20.08
CA ASP A 87 -26.59 -8.54 -20.79
C ASP A 87 -25.53 -7.49 -21.21
N GLU A 88 -24.27 -7.58 -20.77
CA GLU A 88 -23.19 -6.69 -21.24
C GLU A 88 -22.26 -7.40 -22.23
N GLY A 89 -22.83 -7.78 -23.38
CA GLY A 89 -22.13 -8.44 -24.47
C GLY A 89 -21.23 -7.52 -25.28
N SER A 90 -19.93 -7.58 -25.03
CA SER A 90 -18.82 -7.53 -26.01
C SER A 90 -18.50 -6.23 -26.78
N VAL A 91 -19.35 -5.20 -26.83
CA VAL A 91 -19.02 -3.94 -27.54
C VAL A 91 -18.52 -2.84 -26.59
N ASP A 92 -18.86 -2.92 -25.30
CA ASP A 92 -18.42 -1.96 -24.29
C ASP A 92 -17.13 -2.37 -23.56
N LEU A 93 -16.62 -3.59 -23.71
CA LEU A 93 -15.35 -3.98 -23.08
C LEU A 93 -14.15 -3.27 -23.71
N LYS A 94 -14.10 -3.08 -25.03
CA LYS A 94 -13.00 -2.32 -25.68
C LYS A 94 -13.11 -0.80 -25.47
N LYS A 95 -14.30 -0.31 -25.12
CA LYS A 95 -14.55 1.10 -24.82
C LYS A 95 -14.33 1.38 -23.33
N LYS A 96 -14.76 0.48 -22.43
CA LYS A 96 -14.43 0.43 -21.00
C LYS A 96 -12.94 0.19 -20.75
N LEU A 97 -12.30 -0.81 -21.37
CA LEU A 97 -10.85 -1.05 -21.25
C LEU A 97 -9.97 0.06 -21.84
N LYS A 98 -10.50 0.90 -22.75
CA LYS A 98 -9.80 2.09 -23.26
C LYS A 98 -10.20 3.39 -22.56
N SER A 99 -11.32 3.40 -21.83
CA SER A 99 -11.74 4.53 -21.01
C SER A 99 -11.29 4.39 -19.56
N GLU A 100 -10.96 3.18 -19.10
CA GLU A 100 -10.41 2.89 -17.76
C GLU A 100 -8.89 3.12 -17.69
N ASP A 101 -8.18 3.20 -18.84
CA ASP A 101 -6.76 3.60 -18.90
C ASP A 101 -6.53 5.11 -18.64
N GLU A 102 -7.59 5.90 -18.39
CA GLU A 102 -7.50 7.25 -17.84
C GLU A 102 -8.61 7.54 -16.81
N GLU A 103 -8.97 6.58 -15.95
CA GLU A 103 -9.34 7.02 -14.61
C GLU A 103 -8.07 7.63 -14.02
N LYS A 104 -7.96 8.96 -14.08
CA LYS A 104 -6.97 9.71 -13.30
C LYS A 104 -7.19 9.31 -11.85
N VAL A 105 -6.44 8.31 -11.40
CA VAL A 105 -6.28 8.03 -9.98
C VAL A 105 -5.92 9.36 -9.36
N ASP A 106 -6.73 9.82 -8.41
CA ASP A 106 -6.56 11.12 -7.74
C ASP A 106 -5.31 11.07 -6.86
N THR A 107 -4.16 11.16 -7.51
CA THR A 107 -2.84 11.18 -6.88
C THR A 107 -2.55 12.60 -6.41
N LEU A 108 -1.89 12.73 -5.25
CA LEU A 108 -1.53 14.02 -4.63
C LEU A 108 -0.77 14.95 -5.58
N VAL A 109 0.02 14.36 -6.48
CA VAL A 109 0.88 15.03 -7.45
C VAL A 109 0.85 14.25 -8.76
N PRO A 110 1.02 14.91 -9.92
CA PRO A 110 1.20 14.21 -11.19
C PRO A 110 2.25 13.10 -11.14
N MET A 111 1.98 12.01 -11.86
CA MET A 111 2.82 10.82 -11.92
C MET A 111 4.27 11.16 -12.34
N GLU A 112 4.44 12.17 -13.19
CA GLU A 112 5.74 12.66 -13.64
C GLU A 112 6.65 13.10 -12.49
N ASP A 113 6.11 13.74 -11.46
CA ASP A 113 6.91 14.26 -10.35
C ASP A 113 7.33 13.15 -9.38
N TYR A 114 6.51 12.10 -9.25
CA TYR A 114 6.91 10.86 -8.57
C TYR A 114 8.03 10.11 -9.32
N LEU A 115 8.03 10.17 -10.65
CA LEU A 115 9.12 9.63 -11.47
C LEU A 115 10.39 10.47 -11.34
N LYS A 116 10.30 11.81 -11.44
CA LYS A 116 11.43 12.74 -11.27
C LYS A 116 12.10 12.60 -9.90
N SER A 117 11.31 12.56 -8.82
CA SER A 117 11.82 12.42 -7.45
C SER A 117 12.45 11.05 -7.18
N SER A 118 12.25 10.06 -8.05
CA SER A 118 12.76 8.69 -7.90
C SER A 118 12.27 8.00 -6.62
N ILE A 119 11.08 8.39 -6.13
CA ILE A 119 10.48 7.83 -4.90
C ILE A 119 10.14 6.34 -5.06
N HIS A 120 9.79 5.94 -6.28
CA HIS A 120 9.37 4.60 -6.64
C HIS A 120 10.53 3.59 -6.71
N LEU A 121 11.78 4.07 -6.68
CA LEU A 121 12.96 3.20 -6.78
C LEU A 121 13.39 2.71 -5.40
N GLY A 122 13.26 1.41 -5.17
CA GLY A 122 13.80 0.74 -4.00
C GLY A 122 15.19 0.14 -4.25
N THR A 123 15.62 -0.75 -3.37
CA THR A 123 16.92 -1.44 -3.47
C THR A 123 16.80 -2.82 -4.13
N ARG A 124 17.94 -3.52 -4.28
CA ARG A 124 17.98 -4.92 -4.75
C ARG A 124 17.42 -5.90 -3.71
N VAL A 125 17.50 -5.55 -2.43
CA VAL A 125 17.05 -6.39 -1.32
C VAL A 125 15.62 -6.02 -0.98
N ILE A 126 14.77 -7.02 -0.82
CA ILE A 126 13.36 -6.83 -0.46
C ILE A 126 13.12 -7.65 0.81
N THR A 127 12.82 -6.99 1.91
CA THR A 127 12.41 -7.64 3.16
C THR A 127 11.01 -8.23 3.02
N PRO A 128 10.67 -9.29 3.78
CA PRO A 128 9.35 -9.92 3.71
C PRO A 128 8.21 -8.94 3.97
N ASP A 129 8.38 -8.02 4.93
CA ASP A 129 7.36 -7.04 5.31
C ASP A 129 7.05 -6.05 4.19
N MET A 130 8.11 -5.57 3.52
CA MET A 130 8.03 -4.54 2.48
C MET A 130 7.59 -5.08 1.13
N ARG A 131 7.58 -6.40 0.94
CA ARG A 131 7.18 -7.05 -0.33
C ARG A 131 5.80 -6.61 -0.81
N ARG A 132 4.87 -6.32 0.10
CA ARG A 132 3.50 -5.87 -0.22
C ARG A 132 3.41 -4.51 -0.93
N PHE A 133 4.43 -3.66 -0.76
CA PHE A 133 4.49 -2.33 -1.39
C PHE A 133 5.24 -2.34 -2.73
N VAL A 134 5.93 -3.44 -3.04
CA VAL A 134 6.70 -3.58 -4.27
C VAL A 134 5.80 -4.09 -5.39
N TYR A 135 5.77 -3.37 -6.51
CA TYR A 135 5.04 -3.76 -7.71
C TYR A 135 5.82 -4.81 -8.52
N ARG A 136 7.06 -4.50 -8.90
CA ARG A 136 7.91 -5.37 -9.71
C ARG A 136 9.39 -5.15 -9.48
N ARG A 137 10.24 -6.03 -10.02
CA ARG A 137 11.68 -5.79 -10.16
C ARG A 137 12.00 -5.25 -11.55
N ARG A 138 12.91 -4.28 -11.64
CA ARG A 138 13.51 -3.78 -12.88
C ARG A 138 14.55 -4.78 -13.39
N ALA A 139 14.95 -4.67 -14.66
CA ALA A 139 16.02 -5.46 -15.25
C ALA A 139 17.35 -5.37 -14.46
N ASP A 140 17.64 -4.21 -13.87
CA ASP A 140 18.84 -3.96 -13.05
C ASP A 140 18.80 -4.63 -11.66
N GLY A 141 17.70 -5.32 -11.34
CA GLY A 141 17.46 -5.96 -10.05
C GLY A 141 16.93 -5.04 -8.96
N LEU A 142 16.76 -3.73 -9.24
CA LEU A 142 16.12 -2.77 -8.33
C LEU A 142 14.62 -3.06 -8.19
N ALA A 143 14.10 -2.94 -6.98
CA ALA A 143 12.67 -3.02 -6.73
C ALA A 143 11.97 -1.71 -7.14
N VAL A 144 10.74 -1.82 -7.63
CA VAL A 144 9.88 -0.70 -8.00
C VAL A 144 8.65 -0.74 -7.10
N PHE A 145 8.43 0.33 -6.32
CA PHE A 145 7.24 0.50 -5.49
C PHE A 145 5.99 0.76 -6.33
N ASN A 146 4.82 0.41 -5.79
CA ASN A 146 3.54 0.82 -6.34
C ASN A 146 3.24 2.28 -5.94
N THR A 147 3.14 3.18 -6.93
CA THR A 147 2.91 4.62 -6.68
C THR A 147 1.54 4.91 -6.07
N SER A 148 0.49 4.15 -6.40
CA SER A 148 -0.84 4.35 -5.82
C SER A 148 -0.85 4.02 -4.33
N LEU A 149 -0.28 2.86 -3.96
CA LEU A 149 -0.17 2.47 -2.55
C LEU A 149 0.74 3.42 -1.75
N LEU A 150 1.75 3.97 -2.40
CA LEU A 150 2.64 4.97 -1.83
C LEU A 150 1.87 6.25 -1.49
N ASP A 151 1.06 6.76 -2.42
CA ASP A 151 0.23 7.95 -2.24
C ASP A 151 -0.73 7.80 -1.05
N ASP A 152 -1.43 6.66 -0.98
CA ASP A 152 -2.32 6.33 0.13
C ASP A 152 -1.59 6.29 1.47
N LYS A 153 -0.38 5.72 1.50
CA LYS A 153 0.42 5.64 2.72
C LYS A 153 0.99 7.00 3.15
N ILE A 154 1.29 7.88 2.21
CA ILE A 154 1.67 9.26 2.52
C ILE A 154 0.48 10.01 3.12
N ARG A 155 -0.74 9.82 2.58
CA ARG A 155 -1.97 10.39 3.12
C ARG A 155 -2.25 9.89 4.54
N GLU A 156 -2.21 8.58 4.76
CA GLU A 156 -2.34 7.96 6.08
C GLU A 156 -1.27 8.48 7.06
N GLY A 157 -0.02 8.64 6.60
CA GLY A 157 1.08 9.14 7.41
C GLY A 157 0.89 10.60 7.83
N ALA A 158 0.40 11.46 6.94
CA ALA A 158 0.10 12.85 7.24
C ALA A 158 -1.09 13.00 8.21
N GLU A 159 -2.15 12.21 8.00
CA GLU A 159 -3.28 12.15 8.93
C GLU A 159 -2.83 11.65 10.32
N TYR A 160 -1.93 10.66 10.35
CA TYR A 160 -1.35 10.17 11.60
C TYR A 160 -0.55 11.25 12.32
N LEU A 161 0.30 12.01 11.61
CA LEU A 161 1.04 13.15 12.16
C LEU A 161 0.09 14.22 12.72
N ALA A 162 -1.00 14.51 12.02
CA ALA A 162 -1.95 15.56 12.40
C ALA A 162 -2.64 15.30 13.76
N LYS A 163 -2.67 14.05 14.25
CA LYS A 163 -3.24 13.70 15.55
C LYS A 163 -2.43 14.25 16.73
N TYR A 164 -1.12 14.45 16.56
CA TYR A 164 -0.21 14.80 17.66
C TYR A 164 0.23 16.25 17.56
N SER A 165 0.30 16.94 18.71
CA SER A 165 0.78 18.33 18.79
C SER A 165 2.22 18.46 18.30
N PRO A 166 2.57 19.52 17.54
CA PRO A 166 3.90 19.65 16.92
C PRO A 166 5.04 19.65 17.94
N GLU A 167 4.82 20.20 19.13
CA GLU A 167 5.81 20.22 20.22
C GLU A 167 6.16 18.84 20.77
N LYS A 168 5.23 17.89 20.64
CA LYS A 168 5.32 16.52 21.14
C LYS A 168 5.76 15.52 20.06
N ILE A 169 6.14 16.00 18.89
CA ILE A 169 6.69 15.19 17.82
C ILE A 169 8.21 15.43 17.78
N ILE A 170 8.96 14.34 17.71
CA ILE A 170 10.39 14.38 17.40
C ILE A 170 10.64 13.76 16.03
N LEU A 171 11.37 14.47 15.18
CA LEU A 171 11.90 13.94 13.93
C LEU A 171 13.38 13.59 14.08
N ALA A 172 13.75 12.34 13.82
CA ALA A 172 15.13 11.88 13.78
C ALA A 172 15.58 11.66 12.33
N CYS A 173 16.58 12.42 11.89
CA CYS A 173 17.19 12.29 10.57
C CYS A 173 18.71 12.35 10.64
N LYS A 174 19.36 11.19 10.73
CA LYS A 174 20.83 11.13 10.66
C LYS A 174 21.37 11.24 9.23
N ARG A 175 20.63 10.78 8.23
CA ARG A 175 21.08 10.79 6.82
C ARG A 175 21.20 12.22 6.28
N GLU A 176 22.33 12.51 5.65
CA GLU A 176 22.65 13.83 5.06
C GLU A 176 21.66 14.28 3.99
N ALA A 177 21.23 13.34 3.13
CA ALA A 177 20.26 13.59 2.07
C ALA A 177 18.92 14.17 2.58
N GLY A 178 18.58 13.96 3.86
CA GLY A 178 17.34 14.44 4.45
C GLY A 178 17.47 15.74 5.24
N TRP A 179 18.67 16.27 5.48
CA TRP A 179 18.83 17.40 6.40
C TRP A 179 18.09 18.65 5.94
N LYS A 180 18.19 19.01 4.64
CA LYS A 180 17.50 20.18 4.10
C LYS A 180 15.97 20.05 4.24
N ALA A 181 15.43 18.93 3.78
CA ALA A 181 14.00 18.66 3.82
C ALA A 181 13.45 18.60 5.27
N ALA A 182 14.18 17.98 6.19
CA ALA A 182 13.81 17.90 7.59
C ALA A 182 13.88 19.27 8.29
N SER A 183 14.87 20.11 7.99
CA SER A 183 14.94 21.50 8.50
C SER A 183 13.75 22.32 8.02
N LYS A 184 13.41 22.24 6.73
CA LYS A 184 12.25 22.95 6.17
C LYS A 184 10.93 22.47 6.76
N PHE A 185 10.79 21.16 6.94
CA PHE A 185 9.65 20.59 7.66
C PHE A 185 9.54 21.16 9.09
N ALA A 186 10.66 21.28 9.82
CA ALA A 186 10.70 21.88 11.15
C ALA A 186 10.22 23.33 11.17
N GLU A 187 10.72 24.16 10.26
CA GLU A 187 10.40 25.58 10.15
C GLU A 187 8.88 25.79 9.96
N ILE A 188 8.25 24.95 9.13
CA ILE A 188 6.84 25.09 8.78
C ILE A 188 5.94 24.50 9.87
N THR A 189 6.25 23.30 10.35
CA THR A 189 5.37 22.58 11.28
C THR A 189 5.60 22.95 12.75
N GLY A 190 6.79 23.45 13.10
CA GLY A 190 7.22 23.66 14.48
C GLY A 190 7.64 22.38 15.20
N VAL A 191 7.81 21.27 14.48
CA VAL A 191 8.25 19.98 15.04
C VAL A 191 9.73 20.06 15.44
N ARG A 192 10.08 19.42 16.57
CA ARG A 192 11.47 19.33 17.02
C ARG A 192 12.22 18.31 16.15
N VAL A 193 13.35 18.73 15.58
CA VAL A 193 14.14 17.90 14.66
C VAL A 193 15.55 17.69 15.18
N PHE A 194 16.00 16.43 15.19
CA PHE A 194 17.39 16.06 15.42
C PHE A 194 18.07 15.75 14.10
N LEU A 195 18.86 16.71 13.63
CA LEU A 195 19.72 16.55 12.47
C LEU A 195 21.06 15.92 12.90
N LYS A 196 21.65 15.13 12.02
CA LYS A 196 22.97 14.47 12.16
C LYS A 196 23.05 13.39 13.23
N LYS A 197 22.72 13.71 14.49
CA LYS A 197 22.85 12.78 15.61
C LYS A 197 21.68 12.93 16.56
N TYR A 198 21.00 11.81 16.80
CA TYR A 198 20.06 11.66 17.89
C TYR A 198 20.81 11.54 19.23
N PRO A 199 20.57 12.45 20.20
CA PRO A 199 21.14 12.33 21.54
C PRO A 199 20.58 11.09 22.25
N ALA A 200 21.45 10.20 22.70
CA ALA A 200 21.02 8.99 23.40
C ALA A 200 20.38 9.36 24.74
N GLY A 201 19.26 8.71 25.07
CA GLY A 201 18.59 8.90 26.35
C GLY A 201 17.70 10.13 26.43
N ILE A 202 17.49 10.87 25.34
CA ILE A 202 16.63 12.06 25.33
C ILE A 202 15.17 11.76 25.69
N LEU A 203 14.70 10.53 25.44
CA LEU A 203 13.37 10.07 25.81
C LEU A 203 13.35 9.31 27.14
N THR A 204 14.47 8.71 27.56
CA THR A 204 14.50 7.79 28.71
C THR A 204 15.08 8.40 29.98
N ASN A 205 15.99 9.38 29.88
CA ASN A 205 16.72 9.94 31.01
C ASN A 205 16.20 11.34 31.36
N THR A 206 15.42 11.42 32.44
CA THR A 206 14.81 12.66 32.94
C THR A 206 15.82 13.66 33.52
N ASN A 207 17.05 13.23 33.81
CA ASN A 207 18.10 14.10 34.36
C ASN A 207 18.87 14.90 33.27
N LEU A 208 18.58 14.66 31.99
CA LEU A 208 19.19 15.41 30.91
C LEU A 208 18.52 16.78 30.74
N GLU A 209 19.31 17.83 30.51
CA GLU A 209 18.78 19.17 30.25
C GLU A 209 17.93 19.25 28.97
N ASN A 210 18.22 18.39 28.00
CA ASN A 210 17.49 18.30 26.74
C ASN A 210 16.39 17.22 26.74
N PHE A 211 16.08 16.63 27.91
CA PHE A 211 14.99 15.67 28.05
C PHE A 211 13.69 16.26 27.48
N THR A 212 13.01 15.49 26.63
CA THR A 212 11.76 15.92 26.01
C THR A 212 10.77 14.77 26.06
N GLU A 213 9.60 15.03 26.63
CA GLU A 213 8.47 14.13 26.58
C GLU A 213 7.79 14.24 25.21
N THR A 214 7.65 13.11 24.53
CA THR A 214 7.01 13.06 23.21
C THR A 214 6.04 11.91 23.09
N ASP A 215 5.02 12.14 22.26
CA ASP A 215 3.95 11.17 22.02
C ASP A 215 4.18 10.45 20.67
N LEU A 216 5.01 11.01 19.77
CA LEU A 216 5.33 10.43 18.47
C LEU A 216 6.79 10.67 18.07
N VAL A 217 7.44 9.62 17.59
CA VAL A 217 8.77 9.70 16.96
C VAL A 217 8.64 9.42 15.46
N PHE A 218 9.01 10.40 14.64
CA PHE A 218 9.11 10.28 13.19
C PHE A 218 10.57 10.01 12.78
N ILE A 219 10.81 8.89 12.07
CA ILE A 219 12.16 8.41 11.74
C ILE A 219 12.35 8.35 10.22
N CYS A 220 13.42 8.99 9.71
CA CYS A 220 13.74 8.99 8.28
C CYS A 220 14.26 7.66 7.74
N ASP A 221 15.07 6.93 8.52
CA ASP A 221 15.56 5.60 8.15
C ASP A 221 15.71 4.75 9.42
N PRO A 222 14.89 3.70 9.61
CA PRO A 222 14.90 2.90 10.83
C PRO A 222 16.21 2.12 11.01
N TRP A 223 16.99 1.90 9.94
CA TRP A 223 18.29 1.23 10.04
C TRP A 223 19.36 2.15 10.64
N ILE A 224 19.42 3.41 10.19
CA ILE A 224 20.45 4.36 10.60
C ILE A 224 20.10 4.97 11.95
N ASP A 225 18.82 5.29 12.16
CA ASP A 225 18.29 5.94 13.35
C ASP A 225 17.73 4.92 14.37
N LYS A 226 18.34 3.73 14.42
CA LYS A 226 17.92 2.63 15.31
C LYS A 226 17.85 3.01 16.79
N ASN A 227 18.68 3.95 17.24
CA ASN A 227 18.67 4.38 18.65
C ASN A 227 17.36 5.10 19.00
N ALA A 228 16.85 5.94 18.08
CA ALA A 228 15.57 6.60 18.27
C ALA A 228 14.41 5.60 18.25
N LEU A 229 14.49 4.60 17.36
CA LEU A 229 13.53 3.50 17.29
C LEU A 229 13.53 2.67 18.57
N GLU A 230 14.70 2.29 19.09
CA GLU A 230 14.84 1.50 20.31
C GLU A 230 14.35 2.26 21.54
N ASP A 231 14.69 3.54 21.68
CA ASP A 231 14.24 4.37 22.80
C ASP A 231 12.71 4.58 22.76
N ALA A 232 12.12 4.84 21.58
CA ALA A 232 10.66 4.94 21.42
C ALA A 232 9.96 3.63 21.82
N ASN A 233 10.44 2.48 21.33
CA ASN A 233 9.89 1.16 21.65
C ASN A 233 10.03 0.78 23.13
N ARG A 234 11.10 1.23 23.81
CA ARG A 234 11.29 0.96 25.25
C ARG A 234 10.26 1.65 26.12
N ILE A 235 9.86 2.86 25.74
CA ILE A 235 8.90 3.68 26.49
C ILE A 235 7.45 3.37 26.05
N GLY A 236 7.27 2.87 24.83
CA GLY A 236 5.95 2.63 24.24
C GLY A 236 5.39 3.88 23.57
N ILE A 237 6.25 4.69 22.96
CA ILE A 237 5.87 5.86 22.16
C ILE A 237 5.60 5.40 20.72
N ASP A 238 4.60 6.01 20.08
CA ASP A 238 4.26 5.69 18.70
C ASP A 238 5.40 6.05 17.73
N VAL A 239 5.59 5.23 16.69
CA VAL A 239 6.65 5.40 15.70
C VAL A 239 6.07 5.47 14.29
N LEU A 240 6.35 6.57 13.61
CA LEU A 240 6.17 6.73 12.16
C LEU A 240 7.54 6.65 11.49
N SER A 241 7.67 5.93 10.37
CA SER A 241 8.97 5.88 9.67
C SER A 241 8.88 5.74 8.15
N ILE A 242 9.84 6.37 7.46
CA ILE A 242 10.05 6.18 6.02
C ILE A 242 10.91 4.93 5.80
N CYS A 243 10.36 3.95 5.08
CA CYS A 243 11.00 2.66 4.86
C CYS A 243 11.24 2.39 3.38
N ASP A 244 12.48 2.06 3.05
CA ASP A 244 12.88 1.48 1.76
C ASP A 244 12.72 -0.05 1.80
N THR A 245 12.87 -0.73 0.67
CA THR A 245 12.63 -2.18 0.54
C THR A 245 13.56 -3.03 1.38
N ASN A 246 14.72 -2.52 1.80
CA ASN A 246 15.67 -3.22 2.64
C ASN A 246 15.44 -2.99 4.14
N ASN A 247 14.52 -2.09 4.53
CA ASN A 247 14.27 -1.80 5.92
C ASN A 247 13.41 -2.89 6.57
N PHE A 248 13.66 -3.15 7.85
CA PHE A 248 12.81 -3.97 8.71
C PHE A 248 11.78 -3.07 9.38
N THR A 249 10.56 -3.58 9.52
CA THR A 249 9.41 -2.81 10.01
C THR A 249 9.04 -3.10 11.46
N LYS A 250 9.88 -3.86 12.16
CA LYS A 250 9.64 -4.26 13.55
C LYS A 250 9.71 -3.06 14.48
N GLY A 251 8.66 -2.86 15.28
CA GLY A 251 8.57 -1.75 16.24
C GLY A 251 8.25 -0.41 15.59
N ILE A 252 7.65 -0.43 14.39
CA ILE A 252 7.16 0.75 13.67
C ILE A 252 5.64 0.60 13.53
N ASP A 253 4.88 1.58 14.01
CA ASP A 253 3.41 1.54 14.00
C ASP A 253 2.84 1.94 12.64
N LYS A 254 3.44 2.96 12.02
CA LYS A 254 3.05 3.45 10.71
C LYS A 254 4.25 3.58 9.77
N ILE A 255 4.08 3.05 8.57
CA ILE A 255 5.13 2.95 7.57
C ILE A 255 4.74 3.79 6.37
N ILE A 256 5.64 4.69 5.98
CA ILE A 256 5.60 5.38 4.71
C ILE A 256 6.61 4.66 3.80
N PRO A 257 6.16 3.82 2.84
CA PRO A 257 7.09 3.21 1.91
C PRO A 257 7.72 4.32 1.06
N GLY A 258 8.96 4.14 0.61
CA GLY A 258 9.59 5.09 -0.29
C GLY A 258 11.11 5.05 -0.23
N ASN A 259 11.74 5.64 -1.25
CA ASN A 259 13.19 5.72 -1.30
C ASN A 259 13.71 6.71 -0.25
N ASN A 260 14.30 6.20 0.84
CA ASN A 260 14.88 7.04 1.88
C ASN A 260 16.35 7.42 1.63
N LYS A 261 16.96 7.07 0.48
CA LYS A 261 18.39 7.30 0.18
C LYS A 261 18.65 8.55 -0.63
N SER A 262 17.77 8.83 -1.59
CA SER A 262 17.93 9.97 -2.49
C SER A 262 17.42 11.25 -1.85
N THR A 263 18.19 12.34 -1.95
CA THR A 263 17.78 13.69 -1.52
C THR A 263 16.45 14.10 -2.16
N LYS A 264 16.28 13.73 -3.43
CA LYS A 264 15.12 14.05 -4.27
C LYS A 264 13.84 13.39 -3.75
N SER A 265 13.95 12.12 -3.37
CA SER A 265 12.81 11.34 -2.86
C SER A 265 12.45 11.76 -1.45
N ILE A 266 13.43 11.91 -0.56
CA ILE A 266 13.19 12.36 0.81
C ILE A 266 12.55 13.75 0.80
N GLY A 267 13.06 14.68 -0.01
CA GLY A 267 12.46 16.00 -0.15
C GLY A 267 11.03 15.97 -0.67
N MET A 268 10.72 15.10 -1.64
CA MET A 268 9.34 14.90 -2.11
C MET A 268 8.42 14.39 -1.01
N ILE A 269 8.85 13.39 -0.23
CA ILE A 269 8.06 12.84 0.88
C ILE A 269 7.80 13.91 1.93
N PHE A 270 8.83 14.65 2.35
CA PHE A 270 8.67 15.72 3.33
C PHE A 270 7.80 16.87 2.81
N TYR A 271 7.92 17.23 1.54
CA TYR A 271 7.08 18.24 0.92
C TYR A 271 5.60 17.83 0.98
N LEU A 272 5.27 16.60 0.57
CA LEU A 272 3.90 16.09 0.61
C LEU A 272 3.36 15.98 2.02
N LEU A 273 4.16 15.44 2.95
CA LEU A 273 3.78 15.38 4.37
C LEU A 273 3.54 16.77 4.95
N THR A 274 4.36 17.76 4.61
CA THR A 274 4.18 19.15 5.07
C THR A 274 2.86 19.70 4.57
N LYS A 275 2.61 19.59 3.26
CA LYS A 275 1.39 20.10 2.63
C LYS A 275 0.14 19.49 3.29
N LEU A 276 0.10 18.16 3.38
CA LEU A 276 -1.03 17.45 3.95
C LEU A 276 -1.18 17.68 5.46
N TYR A 277 -0.08 17.82 6.20
CA TYR A 277 -0.14 18.14 7.63
C TYR A 277 -0.71 19.54 7.89
N VAL A 278 -0.29 20.53 7.09
CA VAL A 278 -0.80 21.90 7.15
C VAL A 278 -2.28 21.96 6.80
N GLU A 279 -2.69 21.24 5.75
CA GLU A 279 -4.09 21.10 5.34
C GLU A 279 -4.94 20.42 6.42
N ALA A 280 -4.49 19.29 6.97
CA ALA A 280 -5.20 18.54 8.01
C ALA A 280 -5.34 19.32 9.33
N ARG A 281 -4.35 20.17 9.67
CA ARG A 281 -4.39 21.05 10.84
C ARG A 281 -5.12 22.38 10.60
N GLY A 282 -5.45 22.72 9.36
CA GLY A 282 -6.03 24.02 9.00
C GLY A 282 -5.10 25.21 9.25
N LEU A 283 -3.78 25.00 9.22
CA LEU A 283 -2.80 26.06 9.44
C LEU A 283 -2.72 26.95 8.19
N LYS A 284 -2.97 28.26 8.32
CA LYS A 284 -2.81 29.24 7.23
C LYS A 284 -1.34 29.63 7.06
N LYS A 285 -0.44 28.66 6.92
CA LYS A 285 0.97 28.90 6.60
C LYS A 285 1.16 28.78 5.09
N ASP A 286 1.98 29.67 4.53
CA ASP A 286 2.38 29.55 3.13
C ASP A 286 3.27 28.32 2.97
N ILE A 287 2.95 27.48 2.00
CA ILE A 287 3.70 26.24 1.75
C ILE A 287 4.71 26.59 0.67
N PRO A 288 6.02 26.60 0.99
CA PRO A 288 7.02 26.93 0.00
C PRO A 288 7.03 25.91 -1.14
N PRO A 289 7.46 26.31 -2.34
CA PRO A 289 7.48 25.42 -3.48
C PRO A 289 8.51 24.29 -3.28
N ILE A 290 8.35 23.19 -3.99
CA ILE A 290 9.17 21.97 -3.83
C ILE A 290 10.68 22.22 -4.00
N GLN A 291 11.08 23.25 -4.74
CA GLN A 291 12.44 23.74 -4.92
C GLN A 291 13.14 24.05 -3.58
N GLU A 292 12.39 24.47 -2.56
CA GLU A 292 12.97 24.72 -1.24
C GLU A 292 13.29 23.42 -0.50
N PHE A 293 12.56 22.33 -0.78
CA PHE A 293 12.80 21.02 -0.19
C PHE A 293 13.87 20.24 -0.95
N VAL A 294 13.97 20.42 -2.27
CA VAL A 294 14.90 19.69 -3.15
C VAL A 294 15.71 20.67 -3.99
N ASP A 295 17.03 20.65 -3.85
CA ASP A 295 17.93 21.43 -4.71
C ASP A 295 17.84 21.01 -6.18
N GLY A 296 17.72 21.99 -7.07
CA GLY A 296 17.77 21.79 -8.52
C GLY A 296 16.53 21.12 -9.13
N TRP A 297 15.35 21.23 -8.50
CA TRP A 297 14.12 20.57 -8.93
C TRP A 297 13.77 20.79 -10.42
N ASP A 298 14.03 21.97 -10.96
CA ASP A 298 13.66 22.29 -12.35
C ASP A 298 14.58 21.64 -13.39
N GLU A 299 15.80 21.25 -12.99
CA GLU A 299 16.79 20.60 -13.86
C GLU A 299 16.69 19.06 -13.78
N LEU A 300 15.84 18.54 -12.90
CA LEU A 300 15.70 17.11 -12.66
C LEU A 300 15.00 16.41 -13.82
N GLN A 301 15.74 15.49 -14.45
CA GLN A 301 15.17 14.52 -15.38
C GLN A 301 14.85 13.20 -14.66
N PRO A 302 13.77 12.50 -15.06
CA PRO A 302 13.46 11.18 -14.53
C PRO A 302 14.61 10.21 -14.85
N PRO A 303 14.96 9.31 -13.91
CA PRO A 303 16.01 8.33 -14.16
C PRO A 303 15.61 7.42 -15.33
N LYS A 304 16.52 7.29 -16.30
CA LYS A 304 16.36 6.41 -17.46
C LYS A 304 16.26 4.93 -17.07
#